data_AF-A0A656G754-F1
#
_entry.id   AF-A0A656G754-F1
#
_cell.length_a   1.000
_cell.length_b   1.000
_cell.length_c   1.000
_cell.angle_alpha   90.00
_cell.angle_beta   90.00
_cell.angle_gamma   90.00
#
_symmetry.space_group_name_H-M   'P 1'
#
loop_
_entity.id
_entity.type
_entity.pdbx_description
1 polymer ?
#
loop_
_entity_poly.entity_id
_entity_poly.type
_entity_poly.pdbx_seq_one_letter_code
_entity_poly.pdbx_strand_id
1 'polypeptide(L)' 'MVLFAAGMAEEQPSAIKSQGPFNGLPAAQAVLTSIIESLSLHGYQCADDVPIWTLHIQAELRRINSGMVVCERSSLF' A
#
# COMPACT_ATOMS: atom_id res chain seq x y z
N MET A 1 -7.58 2.81 2.94
CA MET A 1 -6.83 1.61 2.53
C MET A 1 -5.35 1.99 2.46
N VAL A 2 -4.45 1.02 2.65
CA VAL A 2 -3.00 1.20 2.49
C VAL A 2 -2.50 0.13 1.51
N LEU A 3 -1.56 0.48 0.63
CA LEU A 3 -0.94 -0.44 -0.32
C LEU A 3 0.55 -0.59 0.01
N PHE A 4 0.99 -1.84 0.09
CA PHE A 4 2.37 -2.22 0.36
C PHE A 4 2.94 -2.89 -0.89
N ALA A 5 4.20 -2.57 -1.19
CA ALA A 5 4.94 -3.23 -2.25
C ALA A 5 6.35 -3.57 -1.77
N ALA A 6 6.86 -4.71 -2.23
CA ALA A 6 8.19 -5.21 -1.95
C ALA A 6 8.85 -5.71 -3.23
N GLY A 7 10.18 -5.74 -3.26
CA GLY A 7 10.98 -6.05 -4.46
C GLY A 7 12.36 -5.38 -4.41
N MET A 8 13.10 -5.44 -5.52
CA MET A 8 14.42 -4.81 -5.68
C MET A 8 14.30 -3.45 -6.36
N ALA A 9 15.15 -2.48 -5.97
CA ALA A 9 15.04 -1.07 -6.37
C ALA A 9 14.89 -0.83 -7.89
N GLU A 10 15.52 -1.65 -8.73
CA GLU A 10 15.52 -1.52 -10.20
C GLU A 10 14.62 -2.53 -10.93
N GLU A 11 13.86 -3.35 -10.20
CA GLU A 11 12.99 -4.38 -10.77
C GLU A 11 11.51 -3.96 -10.67
N GLN A 12 10.59 -4.84 -11.05
CA GLN A 12 9.18 -4.66 -10.67
C GLN A 12 8.94 -5.11 -9.22
N PRO A 13 7.88 -4.63 -8.56
CA PRO A 13 7.49 -5.17 -7.27
C PRO A 13 7.28 -6.68 -7.37
N SER A 14 7.99 -7.45 -6.55
CA SER A 14 7.82 -8.90 -6.46
C SER A 14 6.56 -9.29 -5.70
N ALA A 15 6.08 -8.41 -4.82
CA ALA A 15 4.85 -8.60 -4.08
C ALA A 15 4.10 -7.28 -3.89
N ILE A 16 2.78 -7.32 -4.01
CA ILE A 16 1.87 -6.21 -3.72
C ILE A 16 0.77 -6.71 -2.80
N LYS A 17 0.49 -5.96 -1.74
CA LYS A 17 -0.54 -6.30 -0.75
C LYS A 17 -1.32 -5.05 -0.36
N SER A 18 -2.64 -5.15 -0.38
CA SER A 18 -3.53 -4.12 0.17
C SER A 18 -4.00 -4.49 1.57
N GLN A 19 -4.16 -3.49 2.43
CA GLN A 19 -4.79 -3.65 3.75
C GLN A 19 -5.87 -2.59 3.96
N GLY A 20 -6.99 -3.02 4.54
CA GLY A 20 -8.17 -2.20 4.83
C GLY A 20 -9.46 -3.03 4.72
N PRO A 21 -10.64 -2.38 4.82
CA PRO A 21 -10.84 -0.95 5.05
C PRO A 21 -10.34 -0.50 6.44
N PHE A 22 -9.92 0.75 6.56
CA PHE A 22 -9.52 1.34 7.85
C PHE A 22 -10.61 2.32 8.31
N ASN A 23 -10.87 2.38 9.61
CA ASN A 23 -11.79 3.33 10.24
C ASN A 23 -11.18 4.73 10.34
N GLY A 24 -10.80 5.30 9.19
CA GLY A 24 -10.17 6.62 9.09
C GLY A 24 -8.64 6.61 9.03
N LEU A 25 -8.08 7.81 8.78
CA LEU A 25 -6.65 8.04 8.62
C LEU A 25 -5.80 7.62 9.83
N PRO A 26 -6.21 7.89 11.10
CA PRO A 26 -5.39 7.53 12.26
C PRO A 26 -5.13 6.03 12.39
N ALA A 27 -6.11 5.19 12.07
CA ALA A 27 -5.97 3.73 12.11
C ALA A 27 -4.97 3.24 11.06
N ALA A 28 -5.00 3.81 9.85
CA ALA A 28 -4.05 3.49 8.80
C ALA A 28 -2.62 3.94 9.18
N GLN A 29 -2.49 5.14 9.75
CA GLN A 29 -1.21 5.69 10.20
C GLN A 29 -0.59 4.83 11.31
N ALA A 30 -1.37 4.39 12.30
CA ALA A 30 -0.87 3.51 13.36
C ALA A 30 -0.27 2.21 12.82
N VAL A 31 -0.91 1.60 11.82
CA VAL A 31 -0.39 0.40 11.15
C VAL A 31 0.90 0.70 10.39
N LEU A 32 0.95 1.80 9.65
CA LEU A 32 2.16 2.22 8.94
C LEU A 32 3.33 2.46 9.90
N THR A 33 3.09 3.16 11.02
CA THR A 33 4.10 3.40 12.06
C THR A 33 4.64 2.09 12.63
N SER A 34 3.76 1.16 13.01
CA SER A 34 4.17 -0.14 13.54
C SER A 34 5.03 -0.95 12.56
N ILE A 35 4.72 -0.88 11.27
CA ILE A 35 5.51 -1.55 10.22
C ILE A 35 6.89 -0.90 10.10
N ILE A 36 6.97 0.43 10.09
CA ILE A 36 8.24 1.15 10.03
C ILE A 36 9.11 0.83 11.25
N GLU A 37 8.54 0.84 12.45
CA GLU A 37 9.25 0.47 13.69
C GLU A 37 9.77 -0.97 13.61
N SER A 38 8.93 -1.91 13.18
CA SER A 38 9.33 -3.31 13.01
C SER A 38 10.47 -3.46 12.01
N LEU A 39 10.36 -2.83 10.84
CA LEU A 39 11.42 -2.88 9.82
C LEU A 39 12.73 -2.24 10.33
N SER A 40 12.63 -1.13 11.05
CA SER A 40 13.78 -0.44 11.63
C SER A 40 14.52 -1.33 12.64
N LEU A 41 13.79 -2.09 13.46
CA LEU A 41 14.38 -3.07 14.39
C LEU A 41 15.18 -4.18 13.68
N HIS A 42 14.86 -4.48 12.42
CA HIS A 42 15.57 -5.46 11.59
C HIS A 42 16.69 -4.82 10.75
N GLY A 43 17.01 -3.54 10.97
CA GLY A 43 18.08 -2.83 10.26
C GLY A 43 17.67 -2.27 8.90
N TYR A 44 16.39 -2.33 8.53
CA TYR A 44 15.90 -1.63 7.34
C TYR A 44 15.83 -0.13 7.59
N GLN A 45 16.00 0.66 6.53
CA GLN A 45 16.00 2.12 6.58
C GLN A 45 15.07 2.68 5.51
N CYS A 46 14.58 3.90 5.72
CA CYS A 46 13.87 4.63 4.67
C CYS A 46 14.85 4.94 3.54
N ALA A 47 14.42 4.71 2.30
CA ALA A 47 15.14 5.18 1.13
C ALA A 47 14.77 6.65 0.88
N ASP A 48 15.79 7.50 0.64
CA ASP A 48 15.58 8.92 0.33
C ASP A 48 15.15 9.14 -1.13
N ASP A 49 15.44 8.17 -2.01
CA ASP A 49 15.08 8.22 -3.41
C ASP A 49 13.62 7.83 -3.65
N VAL A 50 12.98 8.49 -4.62
CA VAL A 50 11.64 8.12 -5.07
C VAL A 50 11.74 6.77 -5.79
N PRO A 51 11.07 5.71 -5.30
CA PRO A 51 11.18 4.40 -5.92
C PRO A 51 10.56 4.41 -7.32
N ILE A 52 11.21 3.74 -8.27
CA ILE A 52 10.78 3.57 -9.67
C ILE A 52 9.34 3.03 -9.76
N TRP A 53 8.90 2.31 -8.72
CA TRP A 53 7.57 1.71 -8.64
C TRP A 53 6.42 2.69 -8.44
N THR A 54 6.68 3.98 -8.22
CA THR A 54 5.62 4.96 -7.92
C THR A 54 4.46 4.88 -8.93
N LEU A 55 4.75 4.79 -10.24
CA LEU A 55 3.73 4.66 -11.28
C LEU A 55 2.96 3.33 -11.20
N HIS A 56 3.66 2.23 -10.90
CA HIS A 56 3.06 0.91 -10.75
C HIS A 56 2.09 0.86 -9.56
N ILE A 57 2.51 1.40 -8.41
CA ILE A 57 1.71 1.50 -7.19
C ILE A 57 0.47 2.38 -7.40
N GLN A 58 0.62 3.51 -8.10
CA GLN A 58 -0.52 4.35 -8.44
C GLN A 58 -1.52 3.65 -9.38
N ALA A 59 -1.05 2.84 -10.33
CA ALA A 59 -1.91 2.06 -11.21
C ALA A 59 -2.71 1.00 -10.43
N GLU A 60 -2.04 0.28 -9.53
CA GLU A 60 -2.68 -0.69 -8.65
C GLU A 60 -3.71 -0.06 -7.71
N LEU A 61 -3.41 1.11 -7.13
CA LEU A 61 -4.37 1.87 -6.33
C LEU A 61 -5.62 2.23 -7.14
N ARG A 62 -5.47 2.68 -8.40
CA ARG A 62 -6.61 2.96 -9.29
C ARG A 62 -7.42 1.70 -9.55
N ARG A 63 -6.77 0.56 -9.80
CA ARG A 63 -7.44 -0.72 -10.04
C ARG A 63 -8.27 -1.13 -8.82
N ILE A 64 -7.69 -1.10 -7.63
CA ILE A 64 -8.39 -1.48 -6.40
C ILE A 64 -9.55 -0.51 -6.10
N ASN A 65 -9.32 0.80 -6.21
CA ASN A 65 -10.38 1.78 -6.03
C ASN A 65 -11.53 1.58 -7.04
N SER A 66 -11.22 1.27 -8.30
CA SER A 66 -12.25 0.98 -9.30
C SER A 66 -13.03 -0.30 -8.99
N GLY A 67 -12.38 -1.35 -8.48
CA GLY A 67 -13.03 -2.58 -8.06
C GLY A 67 -13.92 -2.41 -6.82
N MET A 68 -13.48 -1.59 -5.86
CA MET A 68 -14.29 -1.24 -4.68
C MET A 68 -15.58 -0.51 -5.08
N VAL A 69 -15.50 0.46 -5.99
CA VAL A 69 -16.67 1.20 -6.50
C VAL A 69 -17.67 0.28 -7.20
N VAL A 70 -17.19 -0.75 -7.92
CA VAL A 70 -18.07 -1.74 -8.57
C VAL A 70 -18.78 -2.61 -7.53
N CYS A 71 -18.10 -3.04 -6.47
CA CYS A 71 -18.70 -3.85 -5.40
C CYS A 71 -19.76 -3.05 -4.59
N GLU A 72 -19.46 -1.79 -4.22
CA GLU A 72 -20.42 -0.90 -3.53
C GLU A 72 -21.67 -0.61 -4.38
N ARG A 73 -21.52 -0.46 -5.71
CA ARG A 73 -22.68 -0.30 -6.62
C ARG A 73 -23.51 -1.57 -6.77
N SER A 74 -22.90 -2.74 -6.56
CA SER A 74 -23.57 -4.04 -6.71
C SER A 74 -24.31 -4.45 -5.44
N SER A 75 -23.95 -3.92 -4.26
CA SER A 75 -24.66 -4.16 -2.99
C SER A 75 -25.82 -3.18 -2.74
N LEU A 76 -26.12 -2.34 -3.72
CA LEU A 76 -27.21 -1.35 -3.71
C LEU A 76 -28.40 -1.86 -4.52
N PHE A 77 -28.76 -3.14 -4.37
CA PHE A 77 -30.01 -3.75 -4.84
C PHE A 77 -30.44 -4.87 -3.92
#